data_AF-A0AAV7VI19-F1
#
_entry.id   AF-A0AAV7VI19-F1
#
_cell.length_a   1.000
_cell.length_b   1.000
_cell.length_c   1.000
_cell.angle_alpha   90.00
_cell.angle_beta   90.00
_cell.angle_gamma   90.00
#
_symmetry.space_group_name_H-M   'P 1'
#
loop_
_entity.id
_entity.type
_entity.pdbx_description
1 polymer ?
#
loop_
_entity_poly.entity_id
_entity_poly.type
_entity_poly.pdbx_seq_one_letter_code
_entity_poly.pdbx_strand_id
1 'polypeptide(L)'
;MNICYTELLIDNVQIPDEEEFDDSITNIAERNEVHESESNDITLKDLLSNLALQIDSEKTSKFNINRRNIWDGARRAFLRKTYKATNRISVMFTDSSGNSEGAVDFGGPTREFLRLLMHYLQHSKLFEGPENRKTLSCDAQGMRNDEYYLAGQAMSVSLVDGGPAPNFVSPVLYQCLVSDAKHVHSSLGDVVDPETQDMLKEVSNRY
;
A
#
# COMPACT_ATOMS: atom_id res chain seq x y z
N MET A 1 -0.63 32.61 30.03
CA MET A 1 -0.85 31.55 31.03
C MET A 1 -1.42 30.37 30.24
N ASN A 2 -0.54 29.42 29.88
CA ASN A 2 -0.84 28.24 29.06
C ASN A 2 -1.67 27.26 29.88
N ILE A 3 -2.79 26.79 29.34
CA ILE A 3 -3.54 25.67 29.93
C ILE A 3 -3.29 24.46 29.03
N CYS A 4 -2.56 23.50 29.57
CA CYS A 4 -2.19 22.24 28.95
C CYS A 4 -3.34 21.24 29.12
N TYR A 5 -3.80 20.62 28.03
CA TYR A 5 -4.93 19.69 27.97
C TYR A 5 -4.62 18.28 28.54
N THR A 6 -3.62 18.14 29.41
CA THR A 6 -3.18 16.84 29.95
C THR A 6 -3.88 16.41 31.25
N GLU A 7 -4.82 17.19 31.78
CA GLU A 7 -5.40 16.94 33.12
C GLU A 7 -6.87 16.42 33.14
N LEU A 8 -7.43 15.97 32.02
CA LEU A 8 -8.86 15.60 31.98
C LEU A 8 -9.21 14.10 31.96
N LEU A 9 -8.29 13.17 32.22
CA LEU A 9 -8.67 11.76 32.38
C LEU A 9 -7.82 11.03 33.45
N ILE A 10 -8.04 11.36 34.72
CA ILE A 10 -7.83 10.41 35.82
C ILE A 10 -9.09 10.47 36.68
N ASP A 11 -9.99 9.52 36.49
CA ASP A 11 -10.92 9.10 37.54
C ASP A 11 -11.24 7.61 37.36
N ASN A 12 -10.70 6.84 38.31
CA ASN A 12 -11.04 5.50 38.78
C ASN A 12 -12.06 4.67 37.98
N VAL A 13 -11.57 3.70 37.22
CA VAL A 13 -12.30 2.46 36.91
C VAL A 13 -11.53 1.30 37.54
N GLN A 14 -12.25 0.52 38.35
CA GLN A 14 -11.77 -0.69 39.02
C GLN A 14 -11.14 -1.67 38.02
N ILE A 15 -9.93 -2.15 38.35
CA ILE A 15 -9.21 -3.22 37.67
C ILE A 15 -9.84 -4.57 38.11
N PRO A 16 -10.45 -5.36 37.20
CA PRO A 16 -10.68 -6.78 37.41
C PRO A 16 -9.39 -7.55 37.05
N ASP A 17 -9.23 -8.69 37.72
CA ASP A 17 -8.03 -9.53 37.78
C ASP A 17 -7.33 -9.83 36.43
N GLU A 18 -6.02 -9.99 36.53
CA GLU A 18 -5.07 -10.34 35.46
C GLU A 18 -5.55 -11.49 34.56
N GLU A 19 -5.97 -11.17 33.33
CA GLU A 19 -5.96 -12.11 32.21
C GLU A 19 -4.70 -11.86 31.36
N GLU A 20 -3.96 -12.95 31.12
CA GLU A 20 -2.71 -13.05 30.34
C GLU A 20 -2.69 -12.14 29.09
N PHE A 21 -1.75 -11.20 29.06
CA PHE A 21 -1.34 -10.55 27.83
C PHE A 21 -0.59 -11.56 26.95
N ASP A 22 -1.16 -11.83 25.77
CA ASP A 22 -0.57 -12.67 24.72
C ASP A 22 0.81 -12.14 24.28
N ASP A 23 1.85 -12.99 24.38
CA ASP A 23 3.26 -12.77 24.00
C ASP A 23 3.48 -12.53 22.48
N SER A 24 2.44 -12.18 21.74
CA SER A 24 2.50 -12.00 20.28
C SER A 24 3.03 -10.62 19.84
N ILE A 25 3.17 -9.64 20.74
CA ILE A 25 3.60 -8.27 20.41
C ILE A 25 5.11 -8.04 20.61
N THR A 26 5.81 -8.85 21.42
CA THR A 26 7.26 -8.71 21.67
C THR A 26 8.15 -9.30 20.56
N ASN A 27 7.60 -10.07 19.63
CA ASN A 27 8.37 -10.74 18.57
C ASN A 27 8.67 -9.89 17.32
N ILE A 28 8.28 -8.61 17.27
CA ILE A 28 8.55 -7.73 16.12
C ILE A 28 9.90 -7.00 16.27
N ALA A 29 10.41 -6.83 17.50
CA ALA A 29 11.62 -6.03 17.76
C ALA A 29 12.95 -6.79 17.62
N GLU A 30 12.95 -8.13 17.64
CA GLU A 30 14.18 -8.95 17.66
C GLU A 30 14.59 -9.57 16.30
N ARG A 31 13.98 -9.16 15.18
CA ARG A 31 14.36 -9.66 13.84
C ARG A 31 15.19 -8.71 12.98
N ASN A 32 15.78 -7.67 13.57
CA ASN A 32 16.72 -6.79 12.87
C ASN A 32 18.17 -7.27 13.06
N GLU A 33 18.47 -8.49 12.60
CA GLU A 33 19.81 -8.77 12.10
C GLU A 33 19.91 -8.09 10.74
N VAL A 34 20.73 -7.04 10.66
CA VAL A 34 21.16 -6.46 9.39
C VAL A 34 21.96 -7.54 8.68
N HIS A 35 21.29 -8.37 7.89
CA HIS A 35 21.94 -9.17 6.87
C HIS A 35 22.46 -8.19 5.82
N GLU A 36 23.73 -7.85 5.93
CA GLU A 36 24.53 -7.29 4.84
C GLU A 36 24.52 -8.35 3.73
N SER A 37 23.52 -8.27 2.85
CA SER A 37 23.32 -9.25 1.78
C SER A 37 24.48 -9.13 0.80
N GLU A 38 25.26 -10.21 0.67
CA GLU A 38 26.19 -10.44 -0.42
C GLU A 38 25.55 -9.95 -1.72
N SER A 39 26.25 -9.09 -2.47
CA SER A 39 25.75 -8.56 -3.75
C SER A 39 25.72 -9.69 -4.78
N ASN A 40 24.70 -10.53 -4.70
CA ASN A 40 24.25 -11.30 -5.83
C ASN A 40 23.73 -10.28 -6.83
N ASP A 41 24.44 -10.14 -7.94
CA ASP A 41 24.18 -9.19 -9.03
C ASP A 41 22.90 -9.62 -9.78
N ILE A 42 21.77 -9.60 -9.09
CA ILE A 42 20.45 -9.98 -9.60
C ILE A 42 19.84 -8.77 -10.30
N THR A 43 19.49 -8.92 -11.57
CA THR A 43 18.82 -7.82 -12.29
C THR A 43 17.37 -7.69 -11.83
N LEU A 44 16.77 -6.51 -11.99
CA LEU A 44 15.33 -6.31 -11.73
C LEU A 44 14.47 -7.30 -12.52
N LYS A 45 14.88 -7.61 -13.76
CA LYS A 45 14.20 -8.57 -14.61
C LYS A 45 14.24 -9.97 -14.01
N ASP A 46 15.39 -10.39 -13.49
CA ASP A 46 15.54 -11.70 -12.87
C ASP A 46 14.74 -11.79 -11.58
N LEU A 47 14.75 -10.73 -10.76
CA LEU A 47 13.95 -10.65 -9.53
C LEU A 47 12.45 -10.79 -9.83
N LEU A 48 11.92 -10.00 -10.76
CA LEU A 48 10.50 -10.07 -11.13
C LEU A 48 10.15 -11.41 -11.76
N SER A 49 11.05 -11.99 -12.55
CA SER A 49 10.85 -13.32 -13.13
C SER A 49 10.79 -14.39 -12.03
N ASN A 50 11.67 -14.32 -11.03
CA ASN A 50 11.68 -15.24 -9.89
C ASN A 50 10.40 -15.14 -9.06
N LEU A 51 9.89 -13.92 -8.84
CA LEU A 51 8.61 -13.71 -8.16
C LEU A 51 7.44 -14.25 -8.99
N ALA A 52 7.43 -14.02 -10.30
CA ALA A 52 6.40 -14.54 -11.19
C ALA A 52 6.39 -16.08 -11.23
N LEU A 53 7.54 -16.74 -11.06
CA LEU A 53 7.62 -18.20 -10.96
C LEU A 53 6.98 -18.78 -9.68
N GLN A 54 6.78 -17.95 -8.64
CA GLN A 54 6.04 -18.37 -7.43
C GLN A 54 4.52 -18.41 -7.64
N ILE A 55 4.04 -17.91 -8.77
CA ILE A 55 2.62 -17.93 -9.12
C ILE A 55 2.24 -19.30 -9.69
N ASP A 56 1.31 -19.97 -9.03
CA ASP A 56 0.69 -21.22 -9.46
C ASP A 56 -0.16 -20.97 -10.71
N SER A 57 0.28 -21.50 -11.85
CA SER A 57 -0.40 -21.36 -13.15
C SER A 57 -1.71 -22.14 -13.23
N GLU A 58 -1.89 -23.17 -12.41
CA GLU A 58 -3.05 -24.05 -12.41
C GLU A 58 -4.19 -23.49 -11.55
N LYS A 59 -3.87 -22.62 -10.59
CA LYS A 59 -4.86 -21.98 -9.71
C LYS A 59 -5.09 -20.53 -10.09
N THR A 60 -6.37 -20.16 -10.22
CA THR A 60 -6.75 -18.79 -10.55
C THR A 60 -7.48 -18.09 -9.41
N SER A 61 -7.08 -16.87 -9.09
CA SER A 61 -7.87 -15.91 -8.32
C SER A 61 -8.72 -15.09 -9.29
N LYS A 62 -10.05 -15.26 -9.25
CA LYS A 62 -10.97 -14.59 -10.18
C LYS A 62 -11.36 -13.20 -9.70
N PHE A 63 -11.19 -12.21 -10.57
CA PHE A 63 -11.50 -10.80 -10.35
C PHE A 63 -12.63 -10.40 -11.28
N ASN A 64 -13.81 -10.12 -10.71
CA ASN A 64 -14.95 -9.61 -11.47
C ASN A 64 -14.97 -8.08 -11.32
N ILE A 65 -14.66 -7.39 -12.40
CA ILE A 65 -14.34 -5.95 -12.38
C ILE A 65 -15.34 -5.17 -13.21
N ASN A 66 -15.94 -4.15 -12.61
CA ASN A 66 -16.70 -3.15 -13.36
C ASN A 66 -15.78 -1.96 -13.68
N ARG A 67 -15.69 -1.57 -14.96
CA ARG A 67 -14.82 -0.46 -15.40
C ARG A 67 -15.13 0.88 -14.74
N ARG A 68 -16.38 1.09 -14.33
CA ARG A 68 -16.83 2.30 -13.61
C ARG A 68 -16.48 2.26 -12.13
N ASN A 69 -16.10 1.10 -11.58
CA ASN A 69 -15.80 0.93 -10.16
C ASN A 69 -14.66 -0.07 -9.94
N ILE A 70 -13.48 0.28 -10.48
CA ILE A 70 -12.28 -0.56 -10.48
C ILE A 70 -11.83 -0.89 -9.06
N TRP A 71 -11.73 0.12 -8.19
CA TRP A 71 -11.21 -0.05 -6.84
C TRP A 71 -12.10 -0.95 -5.98
N ASP A 72 -13.41 -0.74 -6.01
CA ASP A 72 -14.31 -1.58 -5.22
C ASP A 72 -14.31 -3.02 -5.70
N GLY A 73 -14.25 -3.25 -7.02
CA GLY A 73 -14.06 -4.58 -7.60
C GLY A 73 -12.77 -5.24 -7.13
N ALA A 74 -11.65 -4.51 -7.18
CA ALA A 74 -10.35 -4.98 -6.72
C ALA A 74 -10.35 -5.30 -5.21
N ARG A 75 -10.81 -4.37 -4.37
CA ARG A 75 -10.92 -4.54 -2.92
C ARG A 75 -11.74 -5.77 -2.58
N ARG A 76 -12.93 -5.92 -3.19
CA ARG A 76 -13.76 -7.12 -2.98
C ARG A 76 -13.08 -8.40 -3.44
N ALA A 77 -12.23 -8.36 -4.47
CA ALA A 77 -11.49 -9.53 -4.93
C ALA A 77 -10.35 -9.91 -3.97
N PHE A 78 -9.56 -8.93 -3.52
CA PHE A 78 -8.47 -9.12 -2.56
C PHE A 78 -8.95 -9.62 -1.19
N LEU A 79 -10.09 -9.11 -0.72
CA LEU A 79 -10.65 -9.50 0.58
C LEU A 79 -11.38 -10.86 0.57
N ARG A 80 -11.47 -11.55 -0.57
CA ARG A 80 -12.09 -12.89 -0.61
C ARG A 80 -11.21 -13.88 0.14
N LYS A 81 -11.81 -14.71 0.98
CA LYS A 81 -11.12 -15.84 1.65
C LYS A 81 -10.40 -16.79 0.69
N THR A 82 -10.88 -16.88 -0.55
CA THR A 82 -10.31 -17.73 -1.60
C THR A 82 -9.15 -17.08 -2.35
N TYR A 83 -8.92 -15.77 -2.16
CA TYR A 83 -7.80 -15.09 -2.77
C TYR A 83 -6.50 -15.59 -2.16
N LYS A 84 -5.53 -15.86 -3.03
CA LYS A 84 -4.15 -16.14 -2.66
C LYS A 84 -3.25 -15.37 -3.60
N ALA A 85 -2.25 -14.68 -3.05
CA ALA A 85 -1.28 -13.92 -3.83
C ALA A 85 -0.42 -14.82 -4.74
N THR A 86 -0.31 -16.11 -4.42
CA THR A 86 0.41 -17.10 -5.23
C THR A 86 -0.44 -17.71 -6.33
N ASN A 87 -1.73 -17.34 -6.47
CA ASN A 87 -2.56 -17.84 -7.57
C ASN A 87 -2.55 -16.81 -8.70
N ARG A 88 -2.56 -17.29 -9.95
CA ARG A 88 -2.66 -16.41 -11.12
C ARG A 88 -3.94 -15.59 -11.09
N ILE A 89 -3.85 -14.29 -11.32
CA ILE A 89 -5.06 -13.46 -11.44
C ILE A 89 -5.75 -13.74 -12.77
N SER A 90 -7.07 -13.85 -12.73
CA SER A 90 -7.91 -13.93 -13.92
C SER A 90 -9.02 -12.91 -13.84
N VAL A 91 -9.01 -11.95 -14.77
CA VAL A 91 -9.94 -10.82 -14.79
C VAL A 91 -11.08 -11.08 -15.75
N MET A 92 -12.31 -10.88 -15.27
CA MET A 92 -13.52 -10.80 -16.07
C MET A 92 -14.14 -9.42 -15.88
N PHE A 93 -14.24 -8.65 -16.96
CA PHE A 93 -14.98 -7.40 -16.90
C PHE A 93 -16.49 -7.65 -16.93
N THR A 94 -17.23 -6.91 -16.11
CA THR A 94 -18.67 -7.02 -15.96
C THR A 94 -19.35 -5.66 -16.07
N ASP A 95 -20.52 -5.63 -16.69
CA ASP A 95 -21.34 -4.42 -16.81
C ASP A 95 -22.00 -4.03 -15.47
N SER A 96 -22.81 -2.97 -15.47
CA SER A 96 -23.55 -2.53 -14.27
C SER A 96 -24.65 -3.50 -13.82
N SER A 97 -25.04 -4.44 -14.68
CA SER A 97 -26.01 -5.50 -14.39
C SER A 97 -25.33 -6.79 -13.95
N GLY A 98 -23.99 -6.84 -13.91
CA GLY A 98 -23.20 -8.00 -13.53
C GLY A 98 -22.97 -9.00 -14.65
N ASN A 99 -23.37 -8.69 -15.89
CA ASN A 99 -23.12 -9.57 -17.03
C ASN A 99 -21.68 -9.43 -17.50
N SER A 100 -21.10 -10.55 -17.95
CA SER A 100 -19.76 -10.54 -18.54
C SER A 100 -19.73 -9.69 -19.80
N GLU A 101 -18.80 -8.74 -19.88
CA GLU A 101 -18.55 -7.92 -21.07
C GLU A 101 -17.76 -8.68 -22.17
N GLY A 102 -17.52 -9.98 -21.97
CA GLY A 102 -16.85 -10.86 -22.92
C GLY A 102 -15.34 -10.96 -22.74
N ALA A 103 -14.76 -11.91 -23.50
CA ALA A 103 -13.39 -12.43 -23.52
C ALA A 103 -12.98 -13.37 -22.36
N VAL A 104 -12.44 -14.53 -22.75
CA VAL A 104 -11.65 -15.39 -21.85
C VAL A 104 -10.31 -14.70 -21.60
N ASP A 105 -9.87 -14.69 -20.34
CA ASP A 105 -8.65 -13.99 -19.97
C ASP A 105 -7.39 -14.74 -20.41
N PHE A 106 -6.88 -14.38 -21.59
CA PHE A 106 -5.54 -14.74 -22.07
C PHE A 106 -4.47 -13.70 -21.66
N GLY A 107 -4.75 -12.89 -20.63
CA GLY A 107 -3.89 -11.83 -20.11
C GLY A 107 -4.27 -10.42 -20.59
N GLY A 108 -5.10 -10.28 -21.63
CA GLY A 108 -5.59 -8.97 -22.09
C GLY A 108 -6.39 -8.22 -21.03
N PRO A 109 -7.51 -8.80 -20.55
CA PRO A 109 -8.28 -8.24 -19.44
C PRO A 109 -7.45 -7.95 -18.19
N THR A 110 -6.54 -8.86 -17.82
CA THR A 110 -5.66 -8.65 -16.66
C THR A 110 -4.76 -7.43 -16.83
N ARG A 111 -4.06 -7.27 -17.96
CA ARG A 111 -3.21 -6.08 -18.22
C ARG A 111 -4.02 -4.78 -18.21
N GLU A 112 -5.22 -4.79 -18.80
CA GLU A 112 -6.10 -3.62 -18.79
C GLU A 112 -6.51 -3.25 -17.36
N PHE A 113 -6.93 -4.23 -16.56
CA PHE A 113 -7.30 -4.03 -15.16
C PHE A 113 -6.14 -3.45 -14.34
N LEU A 114 -4.94 -4.01 -14.44
CA LEU A 114 -3.78 -3.53 -13.68
C LEU A 114 -3.44 -2.08 -14.05
N ARG A 115 -3.53 -1.71 -15.34
CA ARG A 115 -3.37 -0.33 -15.78
C ARG A 115 -4.42 0.61 -15.19
N LEU A 116 -5.69 0.19 -15.19
CA LEU A 116 -6.78 0.97 -14.61
C LEU A 116 -6.66 1.09 -13.08
N LEU A 117 -6.18 0.03 -12.41
CA LEU A 117 -5.96 0.00 -10.97
C LEU A 117 -4.83 0.96 -10.57
N MET A 118 -3.70 0.95 -11.27
CA MET A 118 -2.60 1.89 -11.02
C MET A 118 -3.04 3.34 -11.27
N HIS A 119 -3.79 3.58 -12.34
CA HIS A 119 -4.36 4.91 -12.61
C HIS A 119 -5.31 5.36 -11.49
N TYR A 120 -6.17 4.47 -10.98
CA TYR A 120 -7.03 4.79 -9.84
C TYR A 120 -6.20 5.15 -8.60
N LEU A 121 -5.21 4.33 -8.23
CA LEU A 121 -4.41 4.56 -7.03
C LEU A 121 -3.71 5.93 -7.06
N GLN A 122 -3.09 6.28 -8.19
CA GLN A 122 -2.42 7.58 -8.38
C GLN A 122 -3.33 8.80 -8.12
N HIS A 123 -4.63 8.66 -8.41
CA HIS A 123 -5.64 9.73 -8.28
C HIS A 123 -6.56 9.54 -7.07
N SER A 124 -6.32 8.51 -6.26
CA SER A 124 -7.11 8.23 -5.07
C SER A 124 -6.75 9.19 -3.94
N LYS A 125 -7.67 9.32 -2.98
CA LYS A 125 -7.44 10.07 -1.75
C LYS A 125 -6.35 9.49 -0.84
N LEU A 126 -5.81 8.31 -1.13
CA LEU A 126 -4.75 7.67 -0.33
C LEU A 126 -3.37 8.32 -0.59
N PHE A 127 -3.25 9.06 -1.69
CA PHE A 127 -2.00 9.65 -2.13
C PHE A 127 -2.17 11.15 -2.39
N GLU A 128 -1.19 11.92 -1.97
CA GLU A 128 -1.16 13.37 -2.13
C GLU A 128 0.17 13.86 -2.71
N GLY A 129 0.21 15.14 -3.10
CA GLY A 129 1.36 15.75 -3.76
C GLY A 129 1.28 15.71 -5.29
N PRO A 130 2.39 16.08 -5.98
CA PRO A 130 2.44 16.17 -7.44
C PRO A 130 2.20 14.82 -8.13
N GLU A 131 1.72 14.86 -9.38
CA GLU A 131 1.30 13.67 -10.15
C GLU A 131 2.36 12.55 -10.22
N ASN A 132 3.64 12.90 -10.30
CA ASN A 132 4.77 11.96 -10.42
C ASN A 132 5.64 11.89 -9.16
N ARG A 133 5.19 12.46 -8.03
CA ARG A 133 5.91 12.49 -6.75
C ARG A 133 4.94 12.39 -5.58
N LYS A 134 4.04 11.42 -5.62
CA LYS A 134 3.02 11.18 -4.61
C LYS A 134 3.61 10.60 -3.32
N THR A 135 3.11 11.08 -2.19
CA THR A 135 3.32 10.47 -0.87
C THR A 135 1.98 9.97 -0.31
N LEU A 136 2.02 9.28 0.83
CA LEU A 136 0.79 8.86 1.54
C LEU A 136 0.10 10.09 2.13
N SER A 137 -1.20 10.19 1.92
CA SER A 137 -2.04 11.21 2.57
C SER A 137 -2.38 10.85 4.01
N CYS A 138 -2.86 11.82 4.79
CA CYS A 138 -3.43 11.56 6.11
C CYS A 138 -4.94 11.20 6.06
N ASP A 139 -5.32 10.14 5.31
CA ASP A 139 -6.71 9.68 5.25
C ASP A 139 -7.04 8.63 6.32
N ALA A 140 -7.56 9.10 7.46
CA ALA A 140 -7.91 8.24 8.61
C ALA A 140 -8.97 7.18 8.28
N GLN A 141 -9.89 7.46 7.34
CA GLN A 141 -10.91 6.49 6.95
C GLN A 141 -10.30 5.34 6.12
N GLY A 142 -9.38 5.65 5.22
CA GLY A 142 -8.65 4.65 4.43
C GLY A 142 -7.79 3.75 5.33
N MET A 143 -7.17 4.32 6.35
CA MET A 143 -6.43 3.55 7.36
C MET A 143 -7.32 2.56 8.11
N ARG A 144 -8.50 2.99 8.58
CA ARG A 144 -9.46 2.09 9.26
C ARG A 144 -10.00 0.97 8.39
N ASN A 145 -9.99 1.14 7.06
CA ASN A 145 -10.52 0.17 6.11
C ASN A 145 -9.41 -0.63 5.41
N ASP A 146 -8.19 -0.61 5.94
CA ASP A 146 -7.01 -1.27 5.38
C ASP A 146 -6.70 -0.87 3.92
N GLU A 147 -7.13 0.31 3.47
CA GLU A 147 -6.98 0.73 2.07
C GLU A 147 -5.50 0.94 1.69
N TYR A 148 -4.65 1.37 2.64
CA TYR A 148 -3.21 1.46 2.42
C TYR A 148 -2.55 0.09 2.25
N TYR A 149 -2.96 -0.90 3.06
CA TYR A 149 -2.50 -2.28 2.90
C TYR A 149 -2.90 -2.83 1.53
N LEU A 150 -4.18 -2.64 1.16
CA LEU A 150 -4.69 -3.07 -0.14
C LEU A 150 -4.05 -2.34 -1.31
N ALA A 151 -3.70 -1.06 -1.16
CA ALA A 151 -2.95 -0.32 -2.17
C ALA A 151 -1.55 -0.91 -2.34
N GLY A 152 -0.85 -1.22 -1.24
CA GLY A 152 0.42 -1.94 -1.26
C GLY A 152 0.30 -3.28 -1.98
N GLN A 153 -0.69 -4.08 -1.61
CA GLN A 153 -0.97 -5.37 -2.24
C GLN A 153 -1.27 -5.23 -3.75
N ALA A 154 -2.06 -4.24 -4.14
CA ALA A 154 -2.36 -3.93 -5.54
C ALA A 154 -1.11 -3.54 -6.35
N MET A 155 -0.21 -2.74 -5.75
CA MET A 155 1.06 -2.37 -6.37
C MET A 155 1.95 -3.60 -6.57
N SER A 156 2.09 -4.44 -5.55
CA SER A 156 2.87 -5.68 -5.63
C SER A 156 2.33 -6.65 -6.69
N VAL A 157 1.01 -6.84 -6.72
CA VAL A 157 0.33 -7.63 -7.75
C VAL A 157 0.62 -7.09 -9.15
N SER A 158 0.54 -5.76 -9.34
CA SER A 158 0.86 -5.15 -10.63
C SER A 158 2.30 -5.46 -11.06
N LEU A 159 3.27 -5.43 -10.13
CA LEU A 159 4.66 -5.77 -10.44
C LEU A 159 4.85 -7.25 -10.82
N VAL A 160 4.26 -8.17 -10.04
CA VAL A 160 4.46 -9.62 -10.21
C VAL A 160 3.69 -10.18 -11.42
N ASP A 161 2.46 -9.71 -11.65
CA ASP A 161 1.63 -10.13 -12.79
C ASP A 161 1.97 -9.38 -14.11
N GLY A 162 3.03 -8.56 -14.12
CA GLY A 162 3.53 -7.87 -15.33
C GLY A 162 2.66 -6.69 -15.77
N GLY A 163 1.93 -6.07 -14.84
CA GLY A 163 1.28 -4.78 -15.01
C GLY A 163 2.24 -3.58 -14.86
N PRO A 164 1.72 -2.35 -14.90
CA PRO A 164 2.53 -1.15 -14.74
C PRO A 164 3.09 -1.01 -13.32
N ALA A 165 4.32 -0.56 -13.19
CA ALA A 165 4.90 -0.17 -11.90
C ALA A 165 4.24 1.11 -11.36
N PRO A 166 4.20 1.32 -10.03
CA PRO A 166 3.66 2.52 -9.40
C PRO A 166 4.62 3.73 -9.57
N ASN A 167 4.83 4.17 -10.81
CA ASN A 167 5.78 5.22 -11.20
C ASN A 167 5.43 6.62 -10.66
N PHE A 168 4.31 6.75 -9.94
CA PHE A 168 3.86 8.00 -9.34
C PHE A 168 4.40 8.19 -7.91
N VAL A 169 4.97 7.16 -7.28
CA VAL A 169 5.47 7.21 -5.90
C VAL A 169 6.71 8.10 -5.78
N SER A 170 6.75 8.94 -4.75
CA SER A 170 7.89 9.83 -4.50
C SER A 170 9.15 9.05 -4.10
N PRO A 171 10.35 9.57 -4.40
CA PRO A 171 11.60 8.94 -3.98
C PRO A 171 11.69 8.73 -2.45
N VAL A 172 11.17 9.68 -1.67
CA VAL A 172 11.15 9.60 -0.20
C VAL A 172 10.24 8.45 0.25
N LEU A 173 9.03 8.33 -0.30
CA LEU A 173 8.14 7.21 0.03
C LEU A 173 8.74 5.87 -0.40
N TYR A 174 9.41 5.82 -1.55
CA TYR A 174 10.13 4.62 -1.98
C TYR A 174 11.22 4.23 -0.97
N GLN A 175 12.02 5.19 -0.47
CA GLN A 175 13.00 4.94 0.59
C GLN A 175 12.33 4.44 1.88
N CYS A 176 11.20 5.00 2.29
CA CYS A 176 10.44 4.51 3.43
C CYS A 176 9.96 3.06 3.28
N LEU A 177 9.72 2.58 2.06
CA LEU A 177 9.26 1.22 1.80
C LEU A 177 10.40 0.19 1.85
N VAL A 178 11.62 0.60 1.49
CA VAL A 178 12.78 -0.31 1.37
C VAL A 178 13.78 -0.16 2.50
N SER A 179 13.65 0.86 3.35
CA SER A 179 14.56 1.17 4.45
C SER A 179 13.78 1.47 5.72
N ASP A 180 14.44 1.31 6.87
CA ASP A 180 13.90 1.81 8.14
C ASP A 180 13.72 3.35 8.02
N ALA A 181 12.59 3.86 8.52
CA ALA A 181 12.26 5.28 8.53
C ALA A 181 13.39 6.17 9.09
N LYS A 182 14.24 5.64 9.98
CA LYS A 182 15.42 6.33 10.52
C LYS A 182 16.49 6.67 9.48
N HIS A 183 16.52 5.97 8.36
CA HIS A 183 17.51 6.15 7.28
C HIS A 183 16.93 6.92 6.08
N VAL A 184 15.71 7.44 6.18
CA VAL A 184 15.06 8.19 5.10
C VAL A 184 15.51 9.64 5.17
N HIS A 185 16.08 10.13 4.07
CA HIS A 185 16.41 11.55 3.93
C HIS A 185 15.23 12.28 3.31
N SER A 186 14.58 13.15 4.08
CA SER A 186 13.52 14.03 3.62
C SER A 186 13.98 15.49 3.62
N SER A 187 13.43 16.28 2.71
CA SER A 187 13.65 17.72 2.64
C SER A 187 12.34 18.47 2.87
N LEU A 188 12.46 19.77 3.14
CA LEU A 188 11.30 20.66 3.22
C LEU A 188 10.44 20.64 1.94
N GLY A 189 11.05 20.38 0.78
CA GLY A 189 10.36 20.26 -0.50
C GLY A 189 9.51 18.99 -0.64
N ASP A 190 9.63 18.04 0.28
CA ASP A 190 8.83 16.81 0.30
C ASP A 190 7.58 16.94 1.18
N VAL A 191 7.46 18.04 1.93
CA VAL A 191 6.23 18.41 2.64
C VAL A 191 5.20 18.89 1.63
N VAL A 192 4.09 18.17 1.52
CA VAL A 192 3.03 18.46 0.55
C VAL A 192 2.18 19.65 0.98
N ASP A 193 1.89 19.76 2.28
CA ASP A 193 1.06 20.82 2.84
C ASP A 193 1.81 22.17 2.86
N PRO A 194 1.35 23.20 2.10
CA PRO A 194 2.07 24.47 2.01
C PRO A 194 2.16 25.22 3.33
N GLU A 195 1.11 25.15 4.16
CA GLU A 195 1.08 25.82 5.46
C GLU A 195 2.13 25.23 6.41
N THR A 196 2.15 23.90 6.53
CA THR A 196 3.17 23.16 7.30
C THR A 196 4.57 23.47 6.75
N GLN A 197 4.73 23.51 5.43
CA GLN A 197 6.02 23.83 4.81
C GLN A 197 6.49 25.24 5.20
N ASP A 198 5.61 26.24 5.18
CA ASP A 198 5.96 27.61 5.55
C ASP A 198 6.26 27.75 7.04
N MET A 199 5.51 27.06 7.91
CA MET A 199 5.81 26.99 9.34
C MET A 199 7.21 26.39 9.59
N LEU A 200 7.56 25.31 8.88
CA LEU A 200 8.88 24.69 9.00
C LEU A 200 10.00 25.58 8.48
N LYS A 201 9.77 26.37 7.41
CA LYS A 201 10.72 27.40 6.94
C LYS A 201 10.99 28.43 8.01
N GLU A 202 9.95 28.94 8.67
CA GLU A 202 10.11 29.93 9.74
C GLU A 202 10.94 29.38 10.91
N VAL A 203 10.66 28.15 11.34
CA VAL A 203 11.43 27.51 12.42
C VAL A 203 12.88 27.31 12.01
N SER A 204 13.14 26.88 10.78
CA SER A 204 14.50 26.71 10.26
C SER A 204 15.29 28.01 10.17
N ASN A 205 14.63 29.17 10.01
CA ASN A 205 15.29 30.47 9.89
C ASN A 205 15.54 31.15 11.25
N ARG A 206 14.99 30.62 12.35
CA ARG A 206 15.15 31.17 13.71
C ARG A 206 16.38 30.65 14.45
N TYR A 207 17.05 29.63 13.91
CA TYR A 207 18.26 29.01 14.45
C TYR A 207 19.36 29.03 13.39
#